data_AF-E8X3A3-F1
#
_entry.id   AF-E8X3A3-F1
#
_cell.length_a   1.000
_cell.length_b   1.000
_cell.length_c   1.000
_cell.angle_alpha   90.00
_cell.angle_beta   90.00
_cell.angle_gamma   90.00
#
_symmetry.space_group_name_H-M   'P 1'
#
loop_
_entity.id
_entity.type
_entity.pdbx_description
1 polymer ?
#
loop_
_entity_poly.entity_id
_entity_poly.type
_entity_poly.pdbx_seq_one_letter_code
_entity_poly.pdbx_strand_id
1 'polypeptide(L)'
;MRCGGRTTGFEPWIVYTWRVVQKCVREFSGLRTDRFRTTKGIIMPKLKTHSGAAKRFTKTGTGKFKRGHSKMRHILTSKNNKTKSRLGKSGLVSDADHYNVSRMLPYA
;
A
#
# COMPACT_ATOMS: atom_id res chain seq x y z
N MET A 1 -14.32 36.16 -65.71
CA MET A 1 -13.15 35.93 -66.57
C MET A 1 -12.45 34.68 -66.10
N ARG A 2 -12.13 33.80 -67.06
CA ARG A 2 -11.37 32.55 -66.90
C ARG A 2 -9.97 32.80 -66.34
N CYS A 3 -9.38 31.68 -65.93
CA CYS A 3 -7.95 31.31 -65.85
C CYS A 3 -7.59 30.98 -64.40
N GLY A 4 -7.20 29.77 -64.03
CA GLY A 4 -6.70 28.62 -64.79
C GLY A 4 -5.64 27.98 -63.91
N GLY A 5 -5.78 26.71 -63.56
CA GLY A 5 -4.89 26.03 -62.62
C GLY A 5 -3.52 25.67 -63.19
N ARG A 6 -2.59 25.29 -62.30
CA ARG A 6 -1.79 24.06 -62.45
C ARG A 6 -1.03 23.71 -61.17
N THR A 7 -1.16 22.43 -60.83
CA THR A 7 -0.33 21.51 -60.04
C THR A 7 1.17 21.82 -59.96
N THR A 8 1.83 21.51 -58.82
CA THR A 8 2.81 20.40 -58.67
C THR A 8 3.52 20.39 -57.30
N GLY A 9 3.81 19.17 -56.78
CA GLY A 9 4.76 18.84 -55.69
C GLY A 9 4.21 18.98 -54.26
N PHE A 10 3.86 17.96 -53.48
CA PHE A 10 4.38 16.58 -53.31
C PHE A 10 5.88 16.52 -52.99
N GLU A 11 6.26 16.91 -51.77
CA GLU A 11 7.42 16.33 -51.08
C GLU A 11 6.97 15.72 -49.74
N PRO A 12 6.71 14.39 -49.69
CA PRO A 12 6.13 13.70 -48.54
C PRO A 12 7.16 13.18 -47.52
N TRP A 13 8.34 13.79 -47.41
CA TRP A 13 9.45 13.22 -46.63
C TRP A 13 9.67 13.83 -45.24
N ILE A 14 8.91 14.86 -44.84
CA ILE A 14 9.11 15.53 -43.54
C ILE A 14 8.26 14.93 -42.39
N VAL A 15 7.31 14.02 -42.67
CA VAL A 15 6.44 13.43 -41.62
C VAL A 15 6.88 12.02 -41.18
N TYR A 16 7.90 11.44 -41.82
CA TYR A 16 8.30 10.04 -41.63
C TYR A 16 9.59 9.83 -40.80
N THR A 17 10.12 10.86 -40.14
CA THR A 17 11.20 10.70 -39.14
C THR A 17 10.72 10.84 -37.69
N TRP A 18 9.48 11.29 -37.46
CA TRP A 18 8.92 11.44 -36.11
C TRP A 18 7.95 10.34 -35.68
N ARG A 19 7.77 9.29 -36.49
CA ARG A 19 6.92 8.12 -36.18
C ARG A 19 7.69 6.82 -35.87
N VAL A 20 9.01 6.90 -35.68
CA VAL A 20 9.85 5.77 -35.27
C VAL A 20 10.48 5.99 -33.88
N VAL A 21 10.65 7.24 -33.44
CA VAL A 21 11.17 7.55 -32.08
C VAL A 21 10.12 7.38 -30.98
N GLN A 22 8.82 7.50 -31.29
CA GLN A 22 7.75 7.30 -30.30
C GLN A 22 7.32 5.84 -30.08
N LYS A 23 7.82 4.88 -30.88
CA LYS A 23 7.53 3.45 -30.67
C LYS A 23 8.57 2.75 -29.77
N CYS A 24 9.72 3.36 -29.52
CA CYS A 24 10.81 2.76 -28.75
C CYS A 24 10.73 2.98 -27.22
N VAL A 25 9.87 3.88 -26.72
CA VAL A 25 9.64 4.11 -25.27
C VAL A 25 8.44 3.31 -24.72
N ARG A 26 7.73 2.57 -25.58
CA ARG A 26 6.55 1.76 -25.18
C ARG A 26 6.83 0.29 -24.93
N GLU A 27 8.10 -0.12 -24.93
CA GLU A 27 8.51 -1.53 -24.86
C GLU A 27 9.53 -1.76 -23.73
N PHE A 28 9.42 -0.99 -22.65
CA PHE A 28 10.09 -1.25 -21.37
C PHE A 28 9.04 -1.53 -20.27
N SER A 29 7.99 -2.28 -20.62
CA SER A 29 6.97 -2.77 -19.70
C SER A 29 6.92 -4.30 -19.76
N GLY A 30 8.07 -4.95 -19.52
CA GLY A 30 8.23 -6.35 -19.89
C GLY A 30 9.21 -7.17 -19.08
N LEU A 31 9.55 -6.80 -17.85
CA LEU A 31 10.28 -7.70 -16.93
C LEU A 31 9.67 -7.71 -15.52
N ARG A 32 8.69 -8.60 -15.38
CA ARG A 32 8.80 -9.73 -14.45
C ARG A 32 9.03 -9.36 -12.98
N THR A 33 7.96 -8.94 -12.31
CA THR A 33 7.72 -9.28 -10.90
C THR A 33 6.41 -10.04 -10.72
N ASP A 34 6.13 -10.99 -11.62
CA ASP A 34 5.28 -12.12 -11.26
C ASP A 34 6.16 -13.15 -10.54
N ARG A 35 6.29 -12.95 -9.23
CA ARG A 35 6.71 -13.99 -8.31
C ARG A 35 5.75 -13.93 -7.15
N PHE A 36 4.56 -14.48 -7.31
CA PHE A 36 3.88 -15.31 -6.30
C PHE A 36 2.69 -16.04 -6.98
N ARG A 37 2.97 -16.78 -8.05
CA ARG A 37 2.06 -17.84 -8.52
C ARG A 37 2.14 -19.01 -7.53
N THR A 38 1.40 -18.92 -6.43
CA THR A 38 1.14 -20.09 -5.58
C THR A 38 0.23 -21.04 -6.35
N THR A 39 0.78 -22.07 -6.97
CA THR A 39 0.02 -23.25 -7.38
C THR A 39 -0.34 -24.06 -6.14
N LYS A 40 -1.32 -23.57 -5.38
CA LYS A 40 -2.11 -24.37 -4.45
C LYS A 40 -3.52 -24.35 -5.01
N GLY A 41 -4.14 -25.52 -5.10
CA GLY A 41 -5.50 -25.70 -5.62
C GLY A 41 -6.46 -24.66 -5.06
N ILE A 42 -7.54 -24.37 -5.79
CA ILE A 42 -8.53 -23.35 -5.47
C ILE A 42 -9.22 -23.71 -4.14
N ILE A 43 -8.53 -23.44 -3.04
CA ILE A 43 -9.05 -23.46 -1.69
C ILE A 43 -9.56 -22.05 -1.50
N MET A 44 -10.86 -21.91 -1.27
CA MET A 44 -11.51 -20.64 -0.99
C MET A 44 -10.66 -19.79 -0.04
N PRO A 45 -10.04 -18.70 -0.53
CA PRO A 45 -9.03 -17.98 0.24
C PRO A 45 -9.72 -17.15 1.32
N LYS A 46 -9.91 -17.75 2.49
CA LYS A 46 -10.40 -17.02 3.67
C LYS A 46 -9.30 -16.10 4.18
N LEU A 47 -9.60 -14.80 4.30
CA LEU A 47 -8.70 -13.82 4.92
C LEU A 47 -8.26 -14.32 6.29
N LYS A 48 -6.95 -14.41 6.51
CA LYS A 48 -6.38 -14.82 7.79
C LYS A 48 -6.12 -13.58 8.64
N THR A 49 -6.42 -13.69 9.93
CA THR A 49 -6.07 -12.66 10.90
C THR A 49 -4.57 -12.69 11.18
N HIS A 50 -3.96 -11.52 11.37
CA HIS A 50 -2.58 -11.46 11.86
C HIS A 50 -2.55 -11.90 13.33
N SER A 51 -2.06 -13.12 13.59
CA SER A 51 -2.04 -13.73 14.92
C SER A 51 -1.28 -12.89 15.96
N GLY A 52 -0.20 -12.20 15.55
CA GLY A 52 0.55 -11.30 16.42
C GLY A 52 -0.23 -10.04 16.82
N ALA A 53 -1.03 -9.49 15.90
CA ALA A 53 -1.89 -8.34 16.18
C ALA A 53 -3.06 -8.74 17.08
N ALA A 54 -3.66 -9.91 16.82
CA ALA A 54 -4.80 -10.43 17.59
C ALA A 54 -4.45 -10.65 19.08
N LYS A 55 -3.21 -11.04 19.37
CA LYS A 55 -2.72 -11.18 20.75
C LYS A 55 -2.46 -9.85 21.47
N ARG A 56 -2.28 -8.75 20.72
CA ARG A 56 -1.85 -7.45 21.26
C ARG A 56 -2.98 -6.44 21.38
N PHE A 57 -3.96 -6.50 20.48
CA PHE A 57 -5.08 -5.57 20.42
C PHE A 57 -6.40 -6.26 20.75
N THR A 58 -7.18 -5.64 21.62
CA THR A 58 -8.53 -6.11 21.96
C THR A 58 -9.53 -5.05 21.50
N LYS A 59 -10.58 -5.47 20.80
CA LYS A 59 -11.67 -4.58 20.40
C LYS A 59 -12.60 -4.33 21.59
N THR A 60 -12.93 -3.07 21.83
CA THR A 60 -13.96 -2.68 22.80
C THR A 60 -15.34 -2.68 22.13
N GLY A 61 -16.43 -2.75 22.91
CA GLY A 61 -17.79 -2.72 22.36
C GLY A 61 -18.10 -1.50 21.48
N THR A 62 -17.39 -0.39 21.70
CA THR A 62 -17.50 0.85 20.92
C THR A 62 -16.70 0.82 19.60
N GLY A 63 -16.01 -0.28 19.27
CA GLY A 63 -15.22 -0.40 18.04
C GLY A 63 -13.82 0.24 18.10
N LYS A 64 -13.38 0.68 19.29
CA LYS A 64 -12.01 1.16 19.51
C LYS A 64 -11.10 0.00 19.90
N PHE A 65 -9.80 0.13 19.66
CA PHE A 65 -8.82 -0.88 20.04
C PHE A 65 -8.08 -0.48 21.31
N LYS A 66 -8.02 -1.41 22.25
CA LYS A 66 -7.25 -1.31 23.51
C LYS A 66 -5.87 -1.92 23.33
N ARG A 67 -4.85 -1.31 23.93
CA ARG A 67 -3.46 -1.79 23.96
C ARG A 67 -2.79 -1.56 25.32
N GLY A 68 -1.74 -2.34 25.60
CA GLY A 68 -0.79 -2.04 26.68
C GLY A 68 0.30 -1.04 26.23
N HIS A 69 0.84 -0.24 27.14
CA HIS A 69 2.01 0.57 26.85
C HIS A 69 3.29 -0.28 26.83
N SER A 70 4.30 0.22 26.10
CA SER A 70 5.63 -0.40 26.04
C SER A 70 6.52 0.09 27.19
N LYS A 71 7.70 -0.54 27.35
CA LYS A 71 8.77 -0.12 28.29
C LYS A 71 8.50 -0.39 29.78
N MET A 72 7.67 -1.38 30.11
CA MET A 72 7.41 -1.78 31.50
C MET A 72 8.04 -3.14 31.91
N ARG A 73 8.79 -3.81 31.03
CA ARG A 73 9.34 -5.16 31.33
C ARG A 73 10.76 -5.16 31.88
N HIS A 74 11.63 -4.25 31.42
CA HIS A 74 13.04 -4.17 31.83
C HIS A 74 13.46 -2.71 32.07
N ILE A 75 14.49 -2.52 32.88
CA ILE A 75 15.02 -1.21 33.29
C ILE A 75 13.91 -0.36 33.93
N LEU A 76 13.43 -0.81 35.10
CA LEU A 76 12.43 -0.10 35.90
C LEU A 76 13.05 0.76 37.01
N THR A 77 14.32 0.49 37.33
CA THR A 77 15.09 1.17 38.38
C THR A 77 15.39 2.62 38.01
N SER A 78 15.81 2.89 36.78
CA SER A 78 16.11 4.25 36.31
C SER A 78 14.88 5.10 35.98
N LYS A 79 13.68 4.53 35.99
CA LYS A 79 12.44 5.23 35.63
C LYS A 79 11.76 5.78 36.89
N ASN A 80 11.36 7.05 36.83
CA ASN A 80 10.56 7.69 37.88
C ASN A 80 9.23 6.94 38.11
N ASN A 81 8.74 6.95 39.34
CA ASN A 81 7.48 6.33 39.76
C ASN A 81 6.26 6.85 38.96
N LYS A 82 6.20 8.16 38.69
CA LYS A 82 5.13 8.76 37.88
C LYS A 82 5.05 8.13 36.48
N THR A 83 6.19 7.89 35.84
CA THR A 83 6.28 7.25 34.53
C THR A 83 5.85 5.78 34.60
N LYS A 84 6.25 5.06 35.64
CA LYS A 84 5.83 3.66 35.86
C LYS A 84 4.30 3.58 36.00
N SER A 85 3.68 4.41 36.82
CA SER A 85 2.22 4.43 36.98
C SER A 85 1.49 4.68 35.63
N ARG A 86 1.96 5.65 34.83
CA ARG A 86 1.37 5.94 33.52
C ARG A 86 1.51 4.77 32.53
N LEU A 87 2.68 4.13 32.47
CA LEU A 87 2.93 3.00 31.57
C LEU A 87 2.21 1.71 31.99
N GLY A 88 1.82 1.56 33.26
CA GLY A 88 1.07 0.40 33.74
C GLY A 88 -0.41 0.41 33.33
N LYS A 89 -0.95 1.59 33.03
CA LYS A 89 -2.34 1.73 32.57
C LYS A 89 -2.46 1.26 31.12
N SER A 90 -3.58 0.64 30.80
CA SER A 90 -3.92 0.33 29.41
C SER A 90 -4.41 1.58 28.70
N GLY A 91 -4.00 1.76 27.45
CA GLY A 91 -4.37 2.91 26.62
C GLY A 91 -5.18 2.50 25.39
N LEU A 92 -5.83 3.47 24.77
CA LEU A 92 -6.43 3.31 23.45
C LEU A 92 -5.36 3.46 22.36
N VAL A 93 -5.63 2.85 21.20
CA VAL A 93 -4.88 3.08 19.97
C VAL A 93 -5.20 4.50 19.45
N SER A 94 -4.22 5.13 18.82
CA SER A 94 -4.40 6.45 18.20
C SER A 94 -5.34 6.33 16.99
N ASP A 95 -6.02 7.41 16.63
CA ASP A 95 -6.93 7.38 15.47
C ASP A 95 -6.18 7.13 14.16
N ALA A 96 -4.92 7.59 14.06
CA ALA A 96 -4.07 7.37 12.89
C ALA A 96 -3.74 5.88 12.65
N ASP A 97 -3.55 5.11 13.73
CA ASP A 97 -3.20 3.68 13.63
C ASP A 97 -4.43 2.78 13.48
N HIS A 98 -5.64 3.31 13.71
CA HIS A 98 -6.88 2.53 13.74
C HIS A 98 -7.13 1.79 12.41
N TYR A 99 -6.93 2.48 11.28
CA TYR A 99 -7.07 1.91 9.94
C TYR A 99 -6.14 0.71 9.70
N ASN A 100 -4.90 0.81 10.16
CA ASN A 100 -3.91 -0.27 9.99
C ASN A 100 -4.27 -1.49 10.85
N VAL A 101 -4.75 -1.26 12.08
CA VAL A 101 -5.14 -2.34 13.01
C VAL A 101 -6.39 -3.07 12.53
N SER A 102 -7.39 -2.36 12.03
CA SER A 102 -8.63 -2.98 11.54
C SER A 102 -8.36 -3.86 10.32
N ARG A 103 -7.48 -3.44 9.39
CA ARG A 103 -7.08 -4.24 8.23
C ARG A 103 -6.38 -5.54 8.60
N MET A 104 -5.61 -5.55 9.70
CA MET A 104 -4.94 -6.75 10.20
C MET A 104 -5.89 -7.75 10.90
N LEU A 105 -7.04 -7.25 11.37
CA LEU A 105 -8.00 -7.99 12.17
C LEU A 105 -9.39 -8.03 11.52
N PRO A 106 -9.56 -8.77 10.41
CA PRO A 106 -10.81 -8.81 9.65
C PRO A 106 -12.01 -9.39 10.43
N TYR A 107 -11.78 -10.08 11.55
CA TYR A 107 -12.83 -10.72 12.36
C TYR A 107 -12.90 -10.18 13.79
N ALA A 108 -12.23 -9.06 14.09
CA ALA A 108 -12.31 -8.43 15.39
C ALA A 108 -13.58 -7.57 15.50
#